data_AF-A0A2A6F9T2-F1
#
_entry.id   AF-A0A2A6F9T2-F1
#
_cell.length_a   1.000
_cell.length_b   1.000
_cell.length_c   1.000
_cell.angle_alpha   90.00
_cell.angle_beta   90.00
_cell.angle_gamma   90.00
#
_symmetry.space_group_name_H-M   'P 1'
#
loop_
_entity.id
_entity.type
_entity.pdbx_description
1 polymer ?
#
loop_
_entity_poly.entity_id
_entity_poly.type
_entity_poly.pdbx_seq_one_letter_code
_entity_poly.pdbx_strand_id
1 'polypeptide(L)' 'QAFRIGRAVYGFQFHFEADQPMVRDWSAAFAPLIAARNPDWAGKLDGEMASNGPRADAAGLAIARAWVATI' A
#
# COMPACT_ATOMS: atom_id res chain seq x y z
N GLN A 1 1.43 -10.59 2.52
CA GLN A 1 1.20 -12.00 2.11
C GLN A 1 0.17 -12.01 1.00
N ALA A 2 0.36 -12.86 -0.03
CA ALA A 2 -0.55 -12.99 -1.16
C ALA A 2 -0.83 -14.47 -1.41
N PHE A 3 -2.08 -14.82 -1.71
CA PHE A 3 -2.54 -16.20 -1.84
C PHE A 3 -3.41 -16.36 -3.09
N ARG A 4 -3.35 -17.53 -3.72
CA ARG A 4 -4.33 -18.00 -4.71
C ARG A 4 -5.10 -19.16 -4.11
N ILE A 5 -6.42 -19.09 -4.13
CA ILE A 5 -7.33 -20.12 -3.64
C ILE A 5 -8.15 -20.62 -4.83
N GLY A 6 -7.92 -21.87 -5.23
CA GLY A 6 -8.58 -22.44 -6.41
C GLY A 6 -8.27 -21.67 -7.71
N ARG A 7 -9.23 -21.67 -8.64
CA ARG A 7 -8.99 -21.14 -10.00
C ARG A 7 -8.94 -19.61 -10.06
N ALA A 8 -9.80 -18.92 -9.31
CA ALA A 8 -10.10 -17.50 -9.53
C ALA A 8 -10.21 -16.64 -8.25
N VAL A 9 -9.83 -17.17 -7.09
CA VAL A 9 -9.83 -16.38 -5.84
C VAL A 9 -8.40 -16.02 -5.48
N TYR A 10 -8.17 -14.75 -5.20
CA TYR A 10 -6.89 -14.24 -4.73
C TYR A 10 -7.08 -13.41 -3.47
N GLY A 11 -6.19 -13.56 -2.50
CA GLY A 11 -6.23 -12.86 -1.22
C GLY A 11 -4.93 -12.12 -0.96
N PHE A 12 -5.03 -10.84 -0.56
CA PHE A 12 -3.90 -9.99 -0.24
C PHE A 12 -4.09 -9.43 1.17
N GLN A 13 -3.08 -9.59 2.02
CA GLN A 13 -3.11 -9.04 3.38
C GLN A 13 -2.62 -7.57 3.44
N PHE A 14 -2.11 -7.06 2.32
CA PHE A 14 -1.52 -5.73 2.20
C PHE A 14 -2.14 -5.01 1.00
N HIS A 15 -2.08 -3.68 1.05
CA HIS A 15 -2.68 -2.80 0.05
C HIS A 15 -1.67 -2.50 -1.07
N PHE A 16 -1.46 -3.44 -2.00
CA PHE A 16 -0.56 -3.20 -3.15
C PHE A 16 -1.12 -2.19 -4.14
N GLU A 17 -2.42 -1.87 -4.02
CA GLU A 17 -3.12 -0.84 -4.79
C GLU A 17 -2.92 0.57 -4.23
N ALA A 18 -2.36 0.71 -3.02
CA ALA A 18 -2.14 2.00 -2.38
C ALA A 18 -0.92 2.70 -2.98
N ASP A 19 -1.20 3.74 -3.77
CA ASP A 19 -0.20 4.65 -4.30
C ASP A 19 0.13 5.79 -3.32
N GLN A 20 1.17 6.54 -3.66
CA GLN A 20 1.62 7.66 -2.84
C GLN A 20 0.51 8.68 -2.47
N PRO A 21 -0.33 9.16 -3.41
CA PRO A 21 -1.49 9.99 -3.07
C PRO A 21 -2.44 9.34 -2.05
N MET A 22 -2.83 8.08 -2.25
CA MET A 22 -3.74 7.40 -1.34
C MET A 22 -3.15 7.25 0.07
N VAL A 23 -1.84 6.97 0.19
CA VAL A 23 -1.15 6.90 1.48
C VAL A 23 -1.13 8.26 2.20
N ARG A 24 -1.00 9.38 1.46
CA ARG A 24 -1.11 10.73 2.06
C ARG A 24 -2.50 10.98 2.61
N ASP A 25 -3.52 10.68 1.80
CA ASP A 25 -4.91 10.89 2.19
C ASP A 25 -5.28 10.07 3.42
N TRP A 26 -4.87 8.80 3.48
CA TRP A 26 -5.09 7.95 4.65
C TRP A 26 -4.32 8.44 5.87
N SER A 27 -3.08 8.89 5.69
CA SER A 27 -2.27 9.43 6.79
C SER A 27 -2.90 10.68 7.41
N ALA A 28 -3.55 11.52 6.60
CA ALA A 28 -4.30 12.67 7.07
C ALA A 28 -5.64 12.27 7.71
N ALA A 29 -6.44 11.46 7.01
CA ALA A 29 -7.78 11.07 7.45
C ALA A 29 -7.77 10.29 8.78
N PHE A 30 -6.73 9.49 9.02
CA PHE A 30 -6.59 8.66 10.22
C PHE A 30 -5.51 9.16 11.18
N ALA A 31 -5.08 10.42 11.06
CA ALA A 31 -3.98 10.97 11.85
C ALA A 31 -4.11 10.70 13.38
N PRO A 32 -5.28 10.89 14.03
CA PRO A 32 -5.42 10.60 15.46
C PRO A 32 -5.22 9.11 15.79
N LEU A 33 -5.73 8.22 14.94
CA LEU A 33 -5.61 6.77 15.13
C LEU A 33 -4.17 6.29 14.95
N ILE A 34 -3.47 6.85 13.98
CA ILE A 34 -2.06 6.53 13.72
C ILE A 34 -1.20 7.06 14.86
N ALA A 35 -1.41 8.31 15.30
CA ALA A 35 -0.64 8.95 16.37
C ALA A 35 -0.71 8.20 17.71
N ALA A 36 -1.82 7.49 17.98
CA ALA A 36 -1.95 6.65 19.18
C ALA A 36 -0.94 5.51 19.26
N ARG A 37 -0.35 5.08 18.13
CA ARG A 37 0.65 4.01 18.06
C ARG A 37 1.99 4.47 17.48
N ASN A 38 1.97 5.46 16.61
CA ASN A 38 3.12 6.02 15.92
C ASN A 38 3.03 7.57 15.99
N PRO A 39 3.31 8.17 17.15
CA PRO A 39 3.09 9.60 17.39
C PRO A 39 3.92 10.52 16.48
N ASP A 40 5.03 10.02 15.94
CA ASP A 40 5.93 10.75 15.05
C ASP A 40 5.68 10.48 13.56
N TRP A 41 4.61 9.76 13.21
CA TRP A 41 4.30 9.38 11.83
C TRP A 41 4.22 10.59 10.88
N ALA A 42 3.54 11.65 11.30
CA ALA A 42 3.36 12.84 10.46
C ALA A 42 4.71 13.48 10.05
N GLY A 43 5.72 13.46 10.93
CA GLY A 43 7.06 13.98 10.64
C GLY A 43 7.92 13.03 9.80
N LYS A 44 7.57 11.74 9.75
CA LYS A 44 8.30 10.71 9.00
C LYS A 44 7.74 10.45 7.61
N LEU A 45 6.44 10.73 7.40
CA LEU A 45 5.69 10.35 6.20
C LEU A 45 6.43 10.73 4.91
N ASP A 46 6.88 11.97 4.76
CA ASP A 46 7.53 12.42 3.53
C ASP A 46 8.84 11.66 3.25
N GLY A 47 9.63 11.37 4.28
CA GLY A 47 10.87 10.60 4.16
C GLY A 47 10.62 9.14 3.79
N GLU A 48 9.60 8.53 4.40
CA GLU A 48 9.16 7.17 4.08
C GLU A 48 8.62 7.06 2.65
N MET A 49 7.82 8.03 2.22
CA MET A 49 7.30 8.10 0.85
C MET A 49 8.40 8.28 -0.18
N ALA A 50 9.36 9.18 0.06
CA ALA A 50 10.49 9.37 -0.85
C ALA A 50 11.35 8.10 -0.98
N SER A 51 11.55 7.38 0.14
CA SER A 51 12.43 6.20 0.19
C SER A 51 11.76 4.94 -0.37
N ASN A 52 10.46 4.76 -0.11
CA ASN A 52 9.75 3.51 -0.40
C ASN A 52 8.69 3.63 -1.50
N GLY A 53 8.09 4.81 -1.68
CA GLY A 53 6.98 5.06 -2.58
C GLY A 53 7.22 4.60 -4.02
N PRO A 54 8.29 5.03 -4.70
CA PRO A 54 8.55 4.62 -6.08
C PRO A 54 8.63 3.10 -6.28
N ARG A 55 9.23 2.39 -5.32
CA ARG A 55 9.33 0.92 -5.36
C ARG A 55 7.99 0.26 -5.07
N ALA A 56 7.21 0.80 -4.14
CA ALA A 56 5.88 0.31 -3.82
C ALA A 56 4.94 0.46 -5.03
N ASP A 57 4.90 1.64 -5.66
CA ASP A 57 4.07 1.92 -6.84
C ASP A 57 4.41 0.97 -8.00
N ALA A 58 5.71 0.79 -8.29
CA ALA A 58 6.16 -0.12 -9.34
C ALA A 58 5.80 -1.58 -9.06
N ALA A 59 5.95 -2.03 -7.80
CA ALA A 59 5.59 -3.39 -7.41
C ALA A 59 4.07 -3.62 -7.46
N GLY A 60 3.27 -2.65 -7.00
CA GLY A 60 1.82 -2.68 -7.07
C GLY A 60 1.32 -2.83 -8.50
N LEU A 61 1.86 -2.02 -9.43
CA LEU A 61 1.52 -2.10 -10.84
C LEU A 61 1.92 -3.45 -11.46
N ALA A 62 3.08 -4.00 -11.11
CA ALA A 62 3.52 -5.29 -11.59
C ALA A 62 2.58 -6.42 -11.13
N ILE A 63 2.16 -6.40 -9.86
CA ILE A 63 1.18 -7.35 -9.31
C ILE A 63 -0.17 -7.22 -10.03
N ALA A 64 -0.67 -5.99 -10.20
CA ALA A 64 -1.93 -5.74 -10.90
C ALA A 64 -1.90 -6.26 -12.36
N ARG A 65 -0.81 -6.03 -13.09
CA ARG A 65 -0.64 -6.53 -14.46
C ARG A 65 -0.54 -8.04 -14.51
N ALA A 66 0.21 -8.65 -13.60
CA ALA A 66 0.31 -10.10 -13.49
C ALA A 66 -1.05 -10.73 -13.22
N TRP A 67 -1.89 -10.11 -12.39
CA TRP A 67 -3.28 -10.54 -12.21
C TRP A 67 -4.04 -10.50 -13.52
N VAL A 68 -4.06 -9.35 -14.20
CA VAL A 68 -4.86 -9.16 -15.43
C VAL A 68 -4.47 -10.16 -16.52
N ALA A 69 -3.21 -10.59 -16.56
CA ALA A 69 -2.76 -11.63 -17.49
C ALA A 69 -3.28 -13.05 -17.18
N THR A 70 -3.94 -13.27 -16.04
CA THR A 70 -4.48 -14.58 -15.62
C THR A 70 -5.99 -14.73 -15.78
N ILE A 71 -6.70 -13.66 -16.15
CA ILE A 71 -8.14 -13.65 -16.41
C ILE A 71 -8.46 -13.84 -17.89
#